data_AF-A0AAV2BX97-F1
#
_entry.id   AF-A0AAV2BX97-F1
#
_cell.length_a   1.000
_cell.length_b   1.000
_cell.length_c   1.000
_cell.angle_alpha   90.00
_cell.angle_beta   90.00
_cell.angle_gamma   90.00
#
_symmetry.space_group_name_H-M   'P 1'
#
loop_
_entity.id
_entity.type
_entity.pdbx_description
1 polymer ?
#
loop_
_entity_poly.entity_id
_entity_poly.type
_entity_poly.pdbx_seq_one_letter_code
_entity_poly.pdbx_strand_id
1 'polypeptide(L)' 'MYLLPVQFFFLCIVFVSKISAFQNFTGHRLIGMVPRNEEEVKLLRDFMEDPEIDFWQEPTREKQNVTVHV' A
#
# COMPACT_ATOMS: atom_id res chain seq x y z
N MET A 1 -22.73 -7.15 41.29
CA MET A 1 -23.65 -6.42 40.40
C MET A 1 -22.90 -5.40 39.55
N TYR A 2 -21.76 -5.78 38.94
CA TYR A 2 -20.93 -4.88 38.07
C TYR A 2 -20.43 -5.58 36.79
N LEU A 3 -20.75 -6.86 36.59
CA LEU A 3 -20.30 -7.64 35.42
C LEU A 3 -21.08 -7.29 34.14
N LEU A 4 -22.39 -7.03 34.26
CA LEU A 4 -23.25 -6.64 33.14
C LEU A 4 -22.82 -5.33 32.44
N PRO A 5 -22.51 -4.22 33.16
CA PRO A 5 -22.11 -2.97 32.49
C PRO A 5 -20.74 -3.07 31.80
N VAL A 6 -19.80 -3.85 32.36
CA VAL A 6 -18.47 -4.04 31.76
C VAL A 6 -18.57 -4.84 30.46
N GLN A 7 -19.40 -5.89 30.45
CA GLN A 7 -19.61 -6.71 29.26
C GLN A 7 -20.32 -5.94 28.14
N PHE A 8 -21.23 -5.02 28.49
CA PHE A 8 -21.85 -4.09 27.54
C PHE A 8 -20.83 -3.11 26.95
N PHE A 9 -19.92 -2.57 27.77
CA PHE A 9 -18.89 -1.64 27.31
C PHE A 9 -17.93 -2.30 26.30
N PHE A 10 -17.52 -3.55 26.54
CA PHE A 10 -16.71 -4.32 25.59
C PHE A 10 -17.45 -4.58 24.27
N LEU A 11 -18.76 -4.87 24.32
CA LEU A 11 -19.59 -5.02 23.12
C LEU A 11 -19.67 -3.73 22.29
N CYS A 12 -19.79 -2.57 22.95
CA CYS A 12 -19.79 -1.28 22.28
C CYS A 12 -18.47 -0.99 21.55
N ILE A 13 -17.32 -1.29 22.18
CA ILE A 13 -16.01 -1.08 21.55
C ILE A 13 -15.86 -1.94 20.29
N VAL A 14 -16.26 -3.21 20.34
CA VAL A 14 -16.17 -4.12 19.19
C VAL A 14 -17.07 -3.69 18.03
N PHE A 15 -18.23 -3.10 18.33
CA PHE A 15 -19.16 -2.61 17.30
C PHE A 15 -18.65 -1.36 16.58
N VAL A 16 -17.99 -0.45 17.30
CA VAL A 16 -17.40 0.78 16.71
C VAL A 16 -16.22 0.43 15.78
N SER A 17 -15.43 -0.60 16.09
CA SER A 17 -14.28 -1.03 15.28
C SER A 17 -14.64 -1.60 13.91
N LYS A 18 -15.93 -1.89 13.65
CA LYS A 18 -16.42 -2.40 12.35
C LYS A 18 -16.75 -1.30 11.34
N ILE A 19 -16.51 -0.03 11.67
CA ILE A 19 -16.50 1.08 10.70
C ILE A 19 -15.23 0.94 9.87
N SER A 20 -15.22 -0.08 9.01
CA SER A 20 -14.22 -0.25 7.96
C SER A 20 -14.43 0.91 7.00
N ALA A 21 -13.46 1.80 6.95
CA ALA A 21 -13.42 2.91 6.00
C ALA A 21 -13.65 2.36 4.59
N PHE A 22 -14.81 2.68 4.00
CA PHE A 22 -15.06 2.43 2.59
C PHE A 22 -14.16 3.39 1.80
N GLN A 23 -12.96 2.91 1.47
CA GLN A 23 -12.05 3.67 0.60
C GLN A 23 -12.62 3.64 -0.80
N ASN A 24 -13.10 4.80 -1.24
CA ASN A 24 -13.58 4.99 -2.59
C ASN A 24 -12.38 5.29 -3.50
N PHE A 25 -12.01 4.34 -4.35
CA PHE A 25 -10.87 4.45 -5.27
C PHE A 25 -11.22 5.16 -6.59
N THR A 26 -12.39 5.80 -6.71
CA THR A 26 -12.77 6.53 -7.94
C THR A 26 -11.84 7.72 -8.18
N GLY A 27 -10.96 7.61 -9.18
CA GLY A 27 -10.03 8.68 -9.60
C GLY A 27 -8.56 8.26 -9.62
N HIS A 28 -8.21 7.13 -9.01
CA HIS A 28 -6.84 6.60 -9.04
C HIS A 28 -6.60 5.81 -10.32
N ARG A 29 -5.52 6.13 -11.04
CA ARG A 29 -5.06 5.39 -12.22
C ARG A 29 -3.82 4.59 -11.84
N LEU A 30 -3.84 3.30 -12.12
CA LEU A 30 -2.66 2.45 -12.01
C LEU A 30 -1.67 2.79 -13.12
N ILE A 31 -0.42 3.06 -12.75
CA ILE A 31 0.66 3.34 -13.68
C ILE A 31 1.71 2.25 -13.51
N GLY A 32 1.93 1.46 -14.56
CA GLY A 32 3.04 0.52 -14.62
C GLY A 32 4.31 1.26 -15.05
N MET A 33 5.35 1.24 -14.20
CA MET A 33 6.66 1.81 -14.52
C MET A 33 7.73 0.74 -14.32
N VAL A 34 8.68 0.66 -15.26
CA VAL A 34 9.86 -0.20 -15.15
C VAL A 34 11.09 0.71 -15.05
N PRO A 35 11.77 0.75 -13.89
CA PRO A 35 12.95 1.59 -13.73
C PRO A 35 14.11 1.07 -14.58
N ARG A 36 14.83 1.98 -15.23
CA ARG A 36 15.90 1.68 -16.20
C ARG A 36 17.26 1.54 -15.55
N ASN A 37 17.49 2.26 -14.45
CA ASN A 37 18.77 2.31 -13.74
C ASN A 37 18.56 2.28 -12.22
N GLU A 38 19.65 2.10 -11.47
CA GLU A 38 19.61 2.04 -10.00
C GLU A 38 19.21 3.39 -9.36
N GLU A 39 19.43 4.50 -10.06
CA GLU A 39 19.07 5.84 -9.59
C GLU A 39 17.53 6.02 -9.59
N GLU A 40 16.85 5.56 -10.64
CA GLU A 40 15.39 5.52 -10.74
C GLU A 40 14.79 4.54 -9.72
N VAL A 41 15.44 3.38 -9.48
CA VAL A 41 15.03 2.45 -8.41
C VAL A 41 15.08 3.16 -7.05
N LYS A 42 16.18 3.87 -6.76
CA LYS A 42 16.33 4.60 -5.50
C LYS A 42 15.29 5.71 -5.36
N LEU A 43 15.07 6.48 -6.42
CA LEU A 43 14.05 7.54 -6.44
C LEU A 43 12.64 6.98 -6.19
N LEU A 44 12.28 5.84 -6.81
CA LEU A 44 11.00 5.18 -6.55
C LEU A 44 10.88 4.67 -5.10
N ARG A 45 11.98 4.21 -4.49
CA ARG A 45 12.01 3.82 -3.07
C ARG A 45 11.83 5.02 -2.15
N ASP A 46 12.44 6.16 -2.48
CA ASP A 46 12.24 7.40 -1.72
C ASP A 46 10.76 7.83 -1.78
N PHE A 47 10.08 7.63 -2.92
CA PHE A 47 8.64 7.86 -3.05
C PHE A 47 7.75 6.87 -2.28
N MET A 48 8.25 5.67 -1.94
CA MET A 48 7.50 4.73 -1.09
C MET A 48 7.38 5.22 0.35
N GLU A 49 8.20 6.18 0.77
CA GLU A 49 8.07 6.81 2.08
C GLU A 49 6.90 7.81 2.14
N ASP A 50 6.36 8.22 0.98
CA ASP A 50 5.22 9.12 0.90
C ASP A 50 3.90 8.36 1.12
N PRO A 51 3.13 8.67 2.19
CA PRO A 51 1.87 7.98 2.47
C PRO A 51 0.76 8.26 1.44
N GLU A 52 0.93 9.24 0.55
CA GLU A 52 -0.04 9.50 -0.53
C GLU A 52 0.14 8.57 -1.74
N ILE A 53 1.28 7.87 -1.84
CA ILE A 53 1.61 7.00 -2.98
C ILE A 53 1.57 5.54 -2.55
N ASP A 54 0.60 4.80 -3.09
CA ASP A 54 0.46 3.37 -2.83
C ASP A 54 1.18 2.54 -3.91
N PHE A 55 2.30 1.91 -3.54
CA PHE A 55 3.06 1.02 -4.40
C PHE A 55 2.58 -0.42 -4.26
N TRP A 56 2.09 -1.00 -5.36
CA TRP A 56 1.57 -2.37 -5.38
C TRP A 56 2.66 -3.44 -5.51
N GLN A 57 3.86 -3.05 -5.96
CA GLN A 57 5.01 -3.91 -6.13
C GLN A 57 6.28 -3.13 -5.79
N GLU A 58 7.30 -3.82 -5.26
CA GLU A 58 8.59 -3.18 -5.01
C GLU A 58 9.26 -2.78 -6.34
N PRO A 59 9.71 -1.53 -6.49
CA PRO A 59 10.40 -1.08 -7.69
C PRO A 59 11.70 -1.86 -7.85
N THR A 60 11.71 -2.77 -8.82
CA THR A 60 12.88 -3.58 -9.16
C THR A 60 13.19 -3.41 -10.63
N ARG A 61 14.48 -3.44 -10.96
CA ARG A 61 14.91 -3.40 -12.34
C ARG A 61 14.68 -4.77 -12.97
N GLU A 62 13.88 -4.83 -14.03
CA GLU A 62 13.78 -6.05 -14.81
C GLU A 62 15.10 -6.31 -15.54
N LYS A 63 15.68 -7.50 -15.35
CA LYS A 63 16.82 -7.99 -16.14
C LYS A 63 16.35 -8.22 -17.58
N GLN A 64 16.46 -7.22 -18.44
CA GLN A 64 16.40 -7.46 -19.88
C GLN A 64 17.73 -8.07 -20.35
N ASN A 65 17.66 -9.27 -20.94
CA ASN A 65 18.80 -9.93 -21.57
C ASN A 65 19.13 -9.18 -22.88
N VAL A 66 20.32 -8.57 -22.95
CA VAL A 66 20.80 -7.95 -24.18
C VAL A 66 21.52 -9.02 -25.00
N THR A 67 20.86 -9.52 -26.05
CA THR A 67 21.50 -10.37 -27.05
C THR A 67 22.21 -9.48 -28.06
N VAL A 68 23.55 -9.47 -28.04
CA VAL A 68 24.37 -8.78 -29.04
C VAL A 68 24.69 -9.77 -30.15
N HIS A 69 24.22 -9.47 -31.37
CA HIS A 69 24.68 -10.15 -32.58
C HIS A 69 25.84 -9.34 -33.16
N VAL A 70 27.02 -9.97 -33.26
CA VAL A 70 28.21 -9.43 -33.93
C VAL A 70 28.25 -9.92 -35.37
#